data_AF-A0A4S1CF72-F1
#
_entry.id   AF-A0A4S1CF72-F1
#
_cell.length_a   1.000
_cell.length_b   1.000
_cell.length_c   1.000
_cell.angle_alpha   90.00
_cell.angle_beta   90.00
_cell.angle_gamma   90.00
#
_symmetry.space_group_name_H-M   'P 1'
#
loop_
_entity.id
_entity.type
_entity.pdbx_description
1 polymer ?
#
loop_
_entity_poly.entity_id
_entity_poly.type
_entity_poly.pdbx_seq_one_letter_code
_entity_poly.pdbx_strand_id
1 'polypeptide(L)'
;MVTLLAFLAGCAATEIPSGALVLRKIDSVYSRDKFISLDEGRRYACFLRLGGKGEDVVDGSFVVTVGFQGPYSGGGEIAFVRPGLKADVGDIVEMETYAVRERNVITKIRQKNGYPGPCSFVTNRFLWNTAEDLYCDGIEREGWQKVPGSYGTWFKPPEDWKTQKSSRERSR
;
A
#
# COMPACT_ATOMS: atom_id res chain seq x y z
N MET A 1 -48.57 -1.10 13.34
CA MET A 1 -47.55 -0.30 14.05
C MET A 1 -46.40 -0.07 13.08
N VAL A 2 -46.10 1.20 12.79
CA VAL A 2 -45.18 1.66 11.74
C VAL A 2 -43.83 2.01 12.38
N THR A 3 -42.73 1.75 11.63
CA THR A 3 -41.33 2.23 11.82
C THR A 3 -40.56 1.72 13.05
N LEU A 4 -39.27 1.38 12.96
CA LEU A 4 -38.19 2.19 12.38
C LEU A 4 -37.05 1.30 11.83
N LEU A 5 -36.72 1.49 10.55
CA LEU A 5 -35.45 1.08 9.94
C LEU A 5 -34.31 1.85 10.61
N ALA A 6 -33.55 1.20 11.49
CA ALA A 6 -32.26 1.72 11.90
C ALA A 6 -31.22 1.30 10.86
N PHE A 7 -30.90 2.24 9.95
CA PHE A 7 -29.71 2.21 9.11
C PHE A 7 -28.46 2.11 10.00
N LEU A 8 -28.01 0.90 10.29
CA LEU A 8 -26.62 0.66 10.64
C LEU A 8 -25.80 0.69 9.35
N ALA A 9 -25.59 1.88 8.82
CA ALA A 9 -24.41 2.17 7.99
C ALA A 9 -23.19 2.18 8.93
N GLY A 10 -22.92 1.04 9.56
CA GLY A 10 -21.72 0.82 10.37
C GLY A 10 -20.55 0.70 9.42
N CYS A 11 -19.78 1.80 9.32
CA CYS A 11 -18.43 1.89 8.76
C CYS A 11 -17.93 0.57 8.16
N ALA A 12 -18.15 0.38 6.85
CA ALA A 12 -17.44 -0.65 6.12
C ALA A 12 -15.96 -0.27 6.18
N ALA A 13 -15.20 -0.90 7.09
CA ALA A 13 -13.76 -0.98 6.96
C ALA A 13 -13.53 -1.52 5.56
N THR A 14 -13.12 -0.64 4.64
CA THR A 14 -12.84 -1.05 3.28
C THR A 14 -11.50 -1.77 3.39
N GLU A 15 -11.57 -3.06 3.73
CA GLU A 15 -10.42 -3.96 3.65
C GLU A 15 -9.97 -3.95 2.20
N ILE A 16 -8.80 -3.36 1.96
CA ILE A 16 -8.22 -3.29 0.63
C ILE A 16 -8.09 -4.73 0.11
N PRO A 17 -8.68 -5.05 -1.05
CA PRO A 17 -8.60 -6.40 -1.59
C PRO A 17 -7.17 -6.86 -1.81
N SER A 18 -6.91 -8.15 -1.61
CA SER A 18 -5.74 -8.79 -2.20
C SER A 18 -5.78 -8.62 -3.72
N GLY A 19 -4.64 -8.29 -4.33
CA GLY A 19 -4.52 -7.91 -5.75
C GLY A 19 -4.81 -6.44 -6.04
N ALA A 20 -5.24 -5.64 -5.06
CA ALA A 20 -5.40 -4.20 -5.27
C ALA A 20 -4.04 -3.50 -5.41
N LEU A 21 -4.04 -2.38 -6.15
CA LEU A 21 -2.95 -1.42 -6.10
C LEU A 21 -3.24 -0.40 -5.00
N VAL A 22 -2.21 0.01 -4.27
CA VAL A 22 -2.26 1.11 -3.30
C VAL A 22 -1.15 2.10 -3.58
N LEU A 23 -1.40 3.39 -3.33
CA LEU A 23 -0.32 4.37 -3.33
C LEU A 23 0.38 4.41 -1.99
N ARG A 24 1.72 4.40 -2.03
CA ARG A 24 2.56 4.51 -0.84
C ARG A 24 3.74 5.43 -1.08
N LYS A 25 4.34 5.88 0.01
CA LYS A 25 5.66 6.52 0.02
C LYS A 25 6.71 5.52 0.47
N ILE A 26 7.87 5.53 -0.17
CA ILE A 26 9.04 4.77 0.32
C ILE A 26 9.63 5.50 1.51
N ASP A 27 9.70 4.80 2.64
CA ASP A 27 10.31 5.30 3.87
C ASP A 27 11.78 4.84 3.98
N SER A 28 12.03 3.57 3.67
CA SER A 28 13.36 2.98 3.80
C SER A 28 13.63 2.00 2.66
N VAL A 29 14.90 1.89 2.26
CA VAL A 29 15.39 0.92 1.28
C VAL A 29 16.35 -0.04 1.98
N TYR A 30 16.20 -1.34 1.76
CA TYR A 30 17.08 -2.35 2.35
C TYR A 30 18.22 -2.73 1.41
N SER A 31 19.42 -2.86 1.97
CA SER A 31 20.48 -3.67 1.38
C SER A 31 20.12 -5.15 1.48
N ARG A 32 20.72 -5.99 0.64
CA ARG A 32 20.59 -7.45 0.64
C ARG A 32 20.82 -8.04 2.04
N ASP A 33 21.95 -7.72 2.66
CA ASP A 33 22.34 -8.30 3.96
C ASP A 33 21.35 -7.93 5.06
N LYS A 34 20.96 -6.65 5.10
CA LYS A 34 19.91 -6.17 6.00
C LYS A 34 18.62 -6.97 5.82
N PHE A 35 18.10 -7.11 4.60
CA PHE A 35 16.88 -7.89 4.37
C PHE A 35 17.01 -9.36 4.78
N ILE A 36 18.13 -10.00 4.46
CA ILE A 36 18.40 -11.40 4.83
C ILE A 36 18.44 -11.58 6.35
N SER A 37 18.94 -10.58 7.10
CA SER A 37 19.00 -10.62 8.56
C SER A 37 17.68 -10.27 9.27
N LEU A 38 16.68 -9.71 8.57
CA LEU A 38 15.43 -9.26 9.19
C LEU A 38 14.66 -10.41 9.86
N ASP A 39 14.17 -10.15 11.06
CA ASP A 39 13.40 -11.10 11.87
C ASP A 39 14.09 -12.47 11.97
N GLU A 40 15.42 -12.49 12.15
CA GLU A 40 16.25 -13.70 12.19
C GLU A 40 16.18 -14.53 10.89
N GLY A 41 16.03 -13.85 9.74
CA GLY A 41 15.94 -14.47 8.41
C GLY A 41 14.57 -15.02 8.04
N ARG A 42 13.56 -14.88 8.93
CA ARG A 42 12.19 -15.35 8.64
C ARG A 42 11.60 -14.69 7.39
N ARG A 43 11.84 -13.39 7.20
CA ARG A 43 11.34 -12.65 6.02
C ARG A 43 11.90 -13.19 4.71
N TYR A 44 13.21 -13.43 4.69
CA TYR A 44 13.89 -14.01 3.54
C TYR A 44 13.42 -15.44 3.26
N ALA A 45 13.29 -16.28 4.29
CA ALA A 45 12.75 -17.63 4.14
C ALA A 45 11.31 -17.63 3.61
N CYS A 46 10.45 -16.71 4.08
CA CYS A 46 9.11 -16.53 3.56
C CYS A 46 9.13 -16.13 2.07
N PHE A 47 9.97 -15.17 1.68
CA PHE A 47 10.10 -14.76 0.27
C PHE A 47 10.45 -15.95 -0.64
N LEU A 48 11.46 -16.75 -0.25
CA LEU A 48 11.83 -17.96 -0.99
C LEU A 48 10.68 -18.97 -1.08
N ARG A 49 10.00 -19.24 0.04
CA ARG A 49 8.86 -20.17 0.09
C ARG A 49 7.70 -19.73 -0.80
N LEU A 50 7.54 -18.43 -1.02
CA LEU A 50 6.49 -17.87 -1.86
C LEU A 50 6.85 -17.87 -3.35
N GLY A 51 8.03 -18.39 -3.72
CA GLY A 51 8.50 -18.53 -5.10
C GLY A 51 9.52 -17.48 -5.53
N GLY A 52 9.94 -16.59 -4.63
CA GLY A 52 11.03 -15.65 -4.90
C GLY A 52 12.37 -16.37 -5.01
N LYS A 53 13.30 -15.82 -5.79
CA LYS A 53 14.63 -16.43 -5.95
C LYS A 53 15.68 -15.64 -5.19
N GLY A 54 16.67 -16.34 -4.63
CA GLY A 54 17.78 -15.70 -3.93
C GLY A 54 18.61 -14.75 -4.80
N GLU A 55 18.62 -14.96 -6.12
CA GLU A 55 19.27 -14.08 -7.11
C GLU A 55 18.55 -12.73 -7.27
N ASP A 56 17.25 -12.67 -6.99
CA ASP A 56 16.45 -11.44 -7.07
C ASP A 56 16.68 -10.52 -5.85
N VAL A 57 17.32 -11.02 -4.79
CA VAL A 57 17.55 -10.28 -3.54
C VAL A 57 18.84 -9.49 -3.62
N VAL A 58 18.81 -8.34 -4.27
CA VAL A 58 19.96 -7.42 -4.37
C VAL A 58 19.72 -6.16 -3.54
N ASP A 59 20.73 -5.30 -3.42
CA ASP A 59 20.54 -4.02 -2.77
C ASP A 59 19.42 -3.22 -3.44
N GLY A 60 18.47 -2.75 -2.65
CA GLY A 60 17.29 -2.04 -3.14
C GLY A 60 16.15 -2.90 -3.65
N SER A 61 16.26 -4.23 -3.61
CA SER A 61 15.18 -5.12 -4.03
C SER A 61 14.03 -5.18 -3.01
N PHE A 62 14.21 -4.67 -1.79
CA PHE A 62 13.16 -4.57 -0.78
C PHE A 62 13.12 -3.17 -0.16
N VAL A 63 11.91 -2.70 0.08
CA VAL A 63 11.65 -1.38 0.65
C VAL A 63 10.61 -1.46 1.75
N VAL A 64 10.69 -0.54 2.72
CA VAL A 64 9.58 -0.26 3.63
C VAL A 64 8.78 0.87 3.04
N THR A 65 7.49 0.63 2.88
CA THR A 65 6.52 1.61 2.43
C THR A 65 5.63 2.01 3.57
N VAL A 66 5.30 3.29 3.65
CA VAL A 66 4.33 3.79 4.63
C VAL A 66 3.05 4.16 3.92
N GLY A 67 1.94 3.75 4.53
CA GLY A 67 0.67 4.42 4.29
C GLY A 67 0.69 5.79 4.95
N PHE A 68 -0.35 6.56 4.72
CA PHE A 68 -0.42 7.93 5.20
C PHE A 68 -1.01 7.96 6.60
N GLN A 69 -0.12 7.92 7.58
CA GLN A 69 -0.44 8.17 8.97
C GLN A 69 0.48 9.29 9.48
N GLY A 70 -0.01 10.07 10.43
CA GLY A 70 0.77 11.11 11.10
C GLY A 70 2.01 10.57 11.84
N PRO A 71 2.73 11.43 12.55
CA PRO A 71 4.18 11.34 12.78
C PRO A 71 4.67 10.16 13.65
N TYR A 72 3.81 9.23 14.05
CA TYR A 72 4.11 8.22 15.09
C TYR A 72 3.57 6.81 14.89
N SER A 73 2.96 6.47 13.77
CA SER A 73 2.29 5.16 13.68
C SER A 73 3.11 4.18 12.86
N GLY A 74 3.76 3.28 13.60
CA GLY A 74 4.40 2.09 13.10
C GLY A 74 3.42 1.23 12.31
N GLY A 75 3.70 1.07 11.03
CA GLY A 75 2.91 0.25 10.13
C GLY A 75 3.52 0.15 8.75
N GLY A 76 4.85 0.26 8.66
CA GLY A 76 5.56 0.09 7.40
C GLY A 76 5.30 -1.29 6.82
N GLU A 77 4.94 -1.36 5.55
CA GLU A 77 4.82 -2.61 4.81
C GLU A 77 6.06 -2.84 3.99
N ILE A 78 6.67 -4.02 4.16
CA ILE A 78 7.79 -4.44 3.33
C ILE A 78 7.24 -4.86 1.97
N ALA A 79 7.84 -4.36 0.89
CA ALA A 79 7.49 -4.74 -0.46
C ALA A 79 8.74 -5.08 -1.27
N PHE A 80 8.60 -6.05 -2.18
CA PHE A 80 9.61 -6.38 -3.17
C PHE A 80 9.56 -5.37 -4.32
N VAL A 81 10.71 -4.86 -4.75
CA VAL A 81 10.83 -3.98 -5.91
C VAL A 81 11.08 -4.84 -7.14
N ARG A 82 10.16 -4.77 -8.12
CA ARG A 82 10.30 -5.54 -9.36
C ARG A 82 11.64 -5.22 -10.07
N PRO A 83 12.33 -6.22 -10.64
CA PRO A 83 13.53 -5.98 -11.43
C PRO A 83 13.32 -4.91 -12.52
N GLY A 84 14.32 -4.05 -12.70
CA GLY A 84 14.26 -2.91 -13.63
C GLY A 84 13.69 -1.62 -13.03
N LEU A 85 13.09 -1.68 -11.83
CA LEU A 85 12.76 -0.48 -11.06
C LEU A 85 13.89 -0.17 -10.08
N LYS A 86 14.29 1.10 -10.02
CA LYS A 86 15.22 1.59 -9.01
C LYS A 86 14.46 2.55 -8.11
N ALA A 87 14.19 2.13 -6.88
CA ALA A 87 13.34 2.87 -5.96
C ALA A 87 14.17 3.57 -4.87
N ASP A 88 13.84 4.81 -4.56
CA ASP A 88 14.57 5.66 -3.62
C ASP A 88 13.65 6.14 -2.49
N VAL A 89 14.25 6.50 -1.34
CA VAL A 89 13.50 7.07 -0.21
C VAL A 89 12.75 8.33 -0.65
N GLY A 90 11.46 8.39 -0.29
CA GLY A 90 10.55 9.47 -0.63
C GLY A 90 9.81 9.31 -1.96
N ASP A 91 10.16 8.32 -2.78
CA ASP A 91 9.41 8.02 -4.00
C ASP A 91 7.96 7.67 -3.68
N ILE A 92 7.05 8.08 -4.56
CA ILE A 92 5.64 7.69 -4.53
C ILE A 92 5.46 6.54 -5.51
N VAL A 93 4.94 5.42 -5.00
CA VAL A 93 4.89 4.15 -5.71
C VAL A 93 3.48 3.57 -5.74
N GLU A 94 3.22 2.80 -6.79
CA GLU A 94 2.09 1.88 -6.87
C GLU A 94 2.57 0.53 -6.34
N MET A 95 1.92 0.06 -5.28
CA MET A 95 2.21 -1.22 -4.64
C MET A 95 1.01 -2.15 -4.81
N GLU A 96 1.23 -3.33 -5.37
CA GLU A 96 0.24 -4.40 -5.37
C GLU A 96 0.25 -5.11 -4.03
N THR A 97 -0.91 -5.16 -3.37
CA THR A 97 -1.07 -5.74 -2.03
C THR A 97 -1.60 -7.15 -2.10
N TYR A 98 -1.11 -8.05 -1.26
CA TYR A 98 -1.63 -9.41 -1.15
C TYR A 98 -2.02 -9.75 0.29
N ALA A 99 -2.90 -10.74 0.45
CA ALA A 99 -3.25 -11.26 1.78
C ALA A 99 -2.02 -11.73 2.58
N VAL A 100 -1.01 -12.25 1.87
CA VAL A 100 0.32 -12.55 2.42
C VAL A 100 1.23 -11.36 2.15
N ARG A 101 1.53 -10.56 3.18
CA ARG A 101 2.23 -9.27 3.05
C ARG A 101 3.62 -9.38 2.45
N GLU A 102 4.30 -10.52 2.64
CA GLU A 102 5.61 -10.81 2.05
C GLU A 102 5.56 -10.95 0.52
N ARG A 103 4.36 -10.96 -0.08
CA ARG A 103 4.15 -10.91 -1.53
C ARG A 103 3.89 -9.50 -2.06
N ASN A 104 3.82 -8.48 -1.22
CA ASN A 104 3.60 -7.12 -1.71
C ASN A 104 4.70 -6.72 -2.70
N VAL A 105 4.32 -6.14 -3.83
CA VAL A 105 5.26 -5.79 -4.91
C VAL A 105 5.09 -4.33 -5.31
N ILE A 106 6.20 -3.60 -5.43
CA ILE A 106 6.23 -2.33 -6.13
C ILE A 106 6.15 -2.58 -7.63
N THR A 107 5.04 -2.16 -8.23
CA THR A 107 4.77 -2.38 -9.66
C THR A 107 5.19 -1.20 -10.51
N LYS A 108 5.20 0.01 -9.94
CA LYS A 108 5.55 1.24 -10.64
C LYS A 108 6.00 2.35 -9.68
N ILE A 109 6.97 3.14 -10.12
CA ILE A 109 7.30 4.43 -9.50
C ILE A 109 6.44 5.49 -10.19
N ARG A 110 5.49 6.06 -9.47
CA ARG A 110 4.60 7.11 -9.99
C ARG A 110 5.28 8.46 -10.00
N GLN A 111 6.08 8.77 -8.97
CA GLN A 111 6.81 10.02 -8.87
C GLN A 111 8.11 9.82 -8.08
N LYS A 112 9.20 10.38 -8.60
CA LYS A 112 10.50 10.39 -7.94
C LYS A 112 10.58 11.49 -6.89
N ASN A 113 11.21 11.18 -5.75
CA ASN A 113 11.48 12.17 -4.73
C ASN A 113 12.31 13.34 -5.29
N GLY A 114 11.94 14.58 -4.94
CA GLY A 114 12.63 15.79 -5.40
C GLY A 114 12.33 16.22 -6.84
N TYR A 115 11.48 15.50 -7.57
CA TYR A 115 11.03 15.89 -8.91
C TYR A 115 9.60 16.43 -8.87
N PRO A 116 9.30 17.50 -9.63
CA PRO A 116 7.94 17.96 -9.82
C PRO A 116 7.06 16.84 -10.39
N GLY A 117 5.84 16.72 -9.89
CA GLY A 117 4.89 15.74 -10.39
C GLY A 117 3.47 15.98 -9.89
N PRO A 118 2.51 15.19 -10.38
CA PRO A 118 1.09 15.38 -10.09
C PRO A 118 0.74 15.03 -8.64
N CYS A 119 1.64 14.40 -7.90
CA CYS A 119 1.41 13.96 -6.56
C CYS A 119 2.11 14.86 -5.53
N SER A 120 1.38 15.26 -4.50
CA SER A 120 1.88 16.09 -3.41
C SER A 120 1.30 15.63 -2.07
N PHE A 121 2.09 15.82 -1.03
CA PHE A 121 1.64 15.63 0.34
C PHE A 121 1.01 16.91 0.85
N VAL A 122 -0.25 16.82 1.26
CA VAL A 122 -0.97 17.92 1.88
C VAL A 122 -1.02 17.66 3.38
N THR A 123 -0.20 18.40 4.13
CA THR A 123 -0.21 18.33 5.60
C THR A 123 -1.47 19.01 6.13
N ASN A 124 -2.33 18.26 6.80
CA ASN A 124 -3.50 18.85 7.45
C ASN A 124 -3.10 19.45 8.81
N ARG A 125 -3.10 20.79 8.90
CA ARG A 125 -2.69 21.53 10.10
C ARG A 125 -3.69 21.49 11.26
N PHE A 126 -4.90 20.94 11.08
CA PHE A 126 -5.94 20.91 12.12
C PHE A 126 -5.81 19.74 13.11
N LEU A 127 -4.97 18.74 12.80
CA LEU A 127 -4.70 17.62 13.68
C LEU A 127 -3.35 17.87 14.36
N TRP A 128 -3.32 17.76 15.69
CA TRP A 128 -2.08 17.80 16.50
C TRP A 128 -1.09 16.70 16.10
N ASN A 129 -1.54 15.75 15.27
CA ASN A 129 -0.74 14.80 14.51
C ASN A 129 -0.68 15.30 13.06
N THR A 130 0.52 15.56 12.53
CA THR A 130 0.75 15.91 11.12
C THR A 130 0.38 14.74 10.20
N ALA A 131 -0.91 14.51 9.98
CA ALA A 131 -1.40 13.58 8.96
C ALA A 131 -1.11 14.21 7.60
N GLU A 132 -0.25 13.56 6.82
CA GLU A 132 0.03 13.93 5.43
C GLU A 132 -0.91 13.17 4.53
N ASP A 133 -1.89 13.84 3.93
CA ASP A 133 -2.73 13.21 2.91
C ASP A 133 -2.00 13.23 1.57
N LEU A 134 -1.88 12.07 0.92
CA LEU A 134 -1.40 12.03 -0.47
C LEU A 134 -2.52 12.51 -1.39
N TYR A 135 -2.24 13.57 -2.13
CA TYR A 135 -3.07 14.03 -3.24
C TYR A 135 -2.33 13.77 -4.55
N CYS A 136 -3.05 13.33 -5.59
CA CYS A 136 -2.51 13.17 -6.94
C CYS A 136 -3.53 13.71 -7.94
N ASP A 137 -3.10 14.63 -8.81
CA ASP A 137 -3.97 15.23 -9.82
C ASP A 137 -4.58 14.17 -10.76
N GLY A 138 -5.90 14.23 -10.94
CA GLY A 138 -6.63 13.37 -11.88
C GLY A 138 -6.69 11.88 -11.50
N ILE A 139 -6.21 11.50 -10.32
CA ILE A 139 -6.07 10.09 -9.91
C ILE A 139 -7.41 9.33 -9.89
N GLU A 140 -8.50 9.99 -9.53
CA GLU A 140 -9.84 9.39 -9.55
C GLU A 140 -10.28 8.97 -10.95
N ARG A 141 -9.92 9.75 -11.98
CA ARG A 141 -10.24 9.43 -13.39
C ARG A 141 -9.49 8.19 -13.89
N GLU A 142 -8.38 7.84 -13.25
CA GLU A 142 -7.64 6.62 -13.54
C GLU A 142 -8.24 5.38 -12.82
N GLY A 143 -9.34 5.55 -12.09
CA GLY A 143 -10.07 4.49 -11.40
C GLY A 143 -9.62 4.23 -9.96
N TRP A 144 -8.84 5.12 -9.37
CA TRP A 144 -8.47 5.04 -7.96
C TRP A 144 -9.59 5.57 -7.07
N GLN A 145 -9.67 5.01 -5.87
CA GLN A 145 -10.64 5.32 -4.84
C GLN A 145 -9.88 5.66 -3.56
N LYS A 146 -10.32 6.69 -2.84
CA LYS A 146 -9.77 7.01 -1.52
C LYS A 146 -10.51 6.18 -0.48
N VAL A 147 -9.80 5.39 0.33
CA VAL A 147 -10.39 4.76 1.52
C VAL A 147 -10.61 5.85 2.57
N PRO A 148 -11.85 6.13 3.00
CA PRO A 148 -12.10 7.08 4.07
C PRO A 148 -11.69 6.46 5.41
N GLY A 149 -11.14 7.28 6.31
CA GLY A 149 -10.74 6.87 7.65
C GLY A 149 -9.60 7.74 8.19
N SER A 150 -9.15 7.47 9.41
CA SER A 150 -8.03 8.19 10.02
C SER A 150 -6.70 8.06 9.25
N TYR A 151 -6.64 7.15 8.29
CA TYR A 151 -5.46 6.77 7.51
C TYR A 151 -5.84 6.60 6.03
N GLY A 152 -6.19 7.71 5.38
CA GLY A 152 -6.66 7.68 4.00
C GLY A 152 -5.57 7.23 3.04
N THR A 153 -5.83 6.17 2.27
CA THR A 153 -4.96 5.73 1.17
C THR A 153 -5.73 5.67 -0.13
N TRP A 154 -5.06 5.97 -1.23
CA TRP A 154 -5.58 5.67 -2.56
C TRP A 154 -5.39 4.19 -2.84
N PHE A 155 -6.45 3.54 -3.32
CA PHE A 155 -6.38 2.18 -3.83
C PHE A 155 -7.11 2.07 -5.16
N LYS A 156 -6.66 1.15 -6.00
CA LYS A 156 -7.34 0.76 -7.24
C LYS A 156 -7.66 -0.73 -7.14
N PRO A 157 -8.94 -1.12 -7.20
CA PRO A 157 -9.33 -2.52 -7.05
C PRO A 157 -8.79 -3.37 -8.22
N PRO A 158 -8.56 -4.68 -8.00
CA PRO A 158 -8.20 -5.59 -9.09
C PRO A 158 -9.35 -5.72 -10.10
N GLU A 159 -9.04 -6.10 -11.34
CA GLU A 159 -10.03 -6.17 -12.42
C GLU A 159 -11.20 -7.13 -12.12
N ASP A 160 -10.95 -8.19 -11.36
CA ASP A 160 -11.92 -9.23 -10.98
C ASP A 160 -12.70 -8.91 -9.69
N TRP A 161 -12.47 -7.73 -9.08
CA TRP A 161 -13.05 -7.32 -7.80
C TRP A 161 -14.58 -7.41 -7.75
N LYS A 162 -15.29 -7.03 -8.82
CA LYS A 162 -16.76 -7.13 -8.88
C LYS A 162 -17.23 -8.58 -8.77
N THR A 163 -16.51 -9.50 -9.39
CA THR A 163 -16.78 -10.94 -9.34
C THR A 163 -16.56 -11.48 -7.93
N GLN A 164 -15.44 -11.10 -7.29
CA GLN A 164 -15.11 -11.49 -5.91
C GLN A 164 -16.12 -10.96 -4.87
N LYS A 165 -16.64 -9.75 -5.08
CA LYS A 165 -17.66 -9.16 -4.18
C LYS A 165 -18.98 -9.94 -4.24
N SER A 166 -19.40 -10.33 -5.45
CA SER A 166 -20.66 -11.06 -5.66
C SER A 166 -20.67 -12.50 -5.15
N SER A 167 -19.49 -13.14 -5.05
CA SER A 167 -19.36 -14.48 -4.47
C SER A 167 -19.34 -14.42 -2.94
N ARG A 168 -18.64 -13.44 -2.34
CA ARG A 168 -18.64 -13.21 -0.88
C ARG A 168 -20.03 -12.87 -0.34
N GLU A 169 -20.82 -12.10 -1.07
CA GLU A 169 -22.21 -11.77 -0.67
C GLU A 169 -23.17 -12.96 -0.81
N ARG A 170 -22.91 -13.90 -1.72
CA ARG A 170 -23.72 -15.14 -1.88
C ARG A 170 -23.38 -16.23 -0.87
N SER A 171 -22.21 -16.17 -0.23
CA SER A 171 -21.78 -17.13 0.79
C SER A 171 -22.09 -16.67 2.23
N ARG A 172 -22.77 -15.54 2.39
CA ARG A 172 -23.35 -15.06 3.65
C ARG A 172 -24.85 -15.33 3.66
#